data_AF-A0AAJ1HD05-F1
#
_entry.id   AF-A0AAJ1HD05-F1
#
_cell.length_a   1.000
_cell.length_b   1.000
_cell.length_c   1.000
_cell.angle_alpha   90.00
_cell.angle_beta   90.00
_cell.angle_gamma   90.00
#
_symmetry.space_group_name_H-M   'P 1'
#
loop_
_entity.id
_entity.type
_entity.pdbx_description
1 polymer ?
#
loop_
_entity_poly.entity_id
_entity_poly.type
_entity_poly.pdbx_seq_one_letter_code
_entity_poly.pdbx_strand_id
1 'polypeptide(L)'
;MSKETYLQLKKEFWMRFAFNVGIAGIGLVLLIVMIFNQSRYIPYLLVVMGMISLMNQVLVMPTKAKKDAFEKEHPEWKEVSVKGVKVDSQEQSKRYGVSLIALIVVIGSFFAMYRPTLQAQKEQEEKVEIRQKLQPAMENIQKQEQSSREAVQSQMKDLLRTPSSAQKQRQQVGNDQDCLLLTNH
;
A
#
# COMPACT_ATOMS: atom_id res chain seq x y z
N MET A 1 -19.43 -35.35 -35.57
CA MET A 1 -19.98 -34.04 -35.12
C MET A 1 -20.17 -33.17 -36.36
N SER A 2 -21.21 -32.32 -36.45
CA SER A 2 -21.46 -31.54 -37.69
C SER A 2 -20.65 -30.24 -37.73
N LYS A 3 -20.42 -29.70 -38.93
CA LYS A 3 -19.76 -28.41 -39.16
C LYS A 3 -20.41 -27.26 -38.37
N GLU A 4 -21.73 -27.32 -38.19
CA GLU A 4 -22.49 -26.35 -37.39
C GLU A 4 -22.08 -26.38 -35.91
N THR A 5 -21.89 -27.57 -35.35
CA THR A 5 -21.48 -27.71 -33.95
C THR A 5 -20.04 -27.24 -33.73
N TYR A 6 -19.14 -27.47 -34.70
CA TYR A 6 -17.79 -26.88 -34.68
C TYR A 6 -17.84 -25.35 -34.68
N LEU A 7 -18.68 -24.75 -35.52
CA LEU A 7 -18.80 -23.29 -35.60
C LEU A 7 -19.39 -22.68 -34.32
N GLN A 8 -20.36 -23.34 -33.69
CA GLN A 8 -20.87 -22.92 -32.38
C GLN A 8 -19.76 -22.95 -31.32
N LEU A 9 -18.98 -24.03 -31.28
CA LEU A 9 -17.83 -24.19 -30.38
C LEU A 9 -16.77 -23.11 -30.60
N LYS A 10 -16.44 -22.80 -31.87
CA LYS A 10 -15.49 -21.75 -32.26
C LYS A 10 -15.95 -20.37 -31.80
N LYS A 11 -17.25 -20.08 -31.94
CA LYS A 11 -17.84 -18.80 -31.50
C LYS A 11 -17.85 -18.67 -29.98
N GLU A 12 -18.21 -19.74 -29.27
CA GLU A 12 -18.18 -19.78 -27.81
C GLU A 12 -16.76 -19.59 -27.26
N PHE A 13 -15.77 -20.25 -27.86
CA PHE A 13 -14.36 -20.03 -27.51
C PHE A 13 -13.95 -18.57 -27.68
N TRP A 14 -14.30 -17.95 -28.81
CA TRP A 14 -14.01 -16.54 -29.09
C TRP A 14 -14.63 -15.58 -28.07
N MET A 15 -15.89 -15.82 -27.68
CA MET A 15 -16.59 -15.02 -26.67
C MET A 15 -15.90 -15.13 -25.30
N ARG A 16 -15.56 -16.36 -24.87
CA ARG A 16 -14.88 -16.60 -23.59
C ARG A 16 -13.46 -16.03 -23.58
N PHE A 17 -12.77 -16.09 -24.72
CA PHE A 17 -11.47 -15.48 -24.90
C PHE A 17 -11.54 -13.95 -24.79
N ALA A 18 -12.48 -13.31 -25.50
CA ALA A 18 -12.70 -11.87 -25.41
C ALA A 18 -13.02 -11.41 -23.98
N PHE A 19 -13.83 -12.18 -23.24
CA PHE A 19 -14.13 -11.90 -21.84
C PHE A 19 -12.88 -11.95 -20.93
N ASN A 20 -12.02 -12.97 -21.09
CA ASN A 20 -10.74 -13.04 -20.38
C ASN A 20 -9.82 -11.86 -20.69
N VAL A 21 -9.72 -11.48 -21.97
CA VAL A 21 -8.93 -10.32 -22.38
C VAL A 21 -9.47 -9.04 -21.76
N GLY A 22 -10.80 -8.88 -21.71
CA GLY A 22 -11.46 -7.76 -21.05
C GLY A 22 -11.12 -7.67 -19.56
N ILE A 23 -11.26 -8.78 -18.82
CA ILE A 23 -10.89 -8.85 -17.40
C ILE A 23 -9.41 -8.49 -17.22
N ALA A 24 -8.50 -9.12 -17.98
CA ALA A 24 -7.08 -8.85 -17.88
C ALA A 24 -6.74 -7.38 -18.16
N GLY A 25 -7.36 -6.77 -19.17
CA GLY A 25 -7.20 -5.35 -19.49
C GLY A 25 -7.66 -4.44 -18.35
N ILE A 26 -8.83 -4.71 -17.76
CA ILE A 26 -9.33 -3.96 -16.60
C ILE A 26 -8.37 -4.13 -15.42
N GLY A 27 -7.96 -5.35 -15.09
CA GLY A 27 -7.01 -5.61 -14.02
C GLY A 27 -5.68 -4.90 -14.21
N LEU A 28 -5.18 -4.80 -15.44
CA LEU A 28 -3.96 -4.05 -15.76
C LEU A 28 -4.12 -2.56 -15.47
N VAL A 29 -5.24 -1.95 -15.87
CA VAL A 29 -5.53 -0.54 -15.59
C VAL A 29 -5.59 -0.31 -14.07
N LEU A 30 -6.31 -1.17 -13.35
CA LEU A 30 -6.41 -1.09 -11.89
C LEU A 30 -5.04 -1.27 -11.21
N LEU A 31 -4.21 -2.17 -11.72
CA LEU A 31 -2.86 -2.41 -11.23
C LEU A 31 -1.99 -1.15 -11.38
N ILE A 32 -1.98 -0.53 -12.56
CA ILE A 32 -1.23 0.71 -12.82
C ILE A 32 -1.67 1.80 -11.83
N VAL A 33 -2.98 1.98 -11.68
CA VAL A 33 -3.58 2.94 -10.76
C VAL A 33 -3.17 2.65 -9.30
N MET A 34 -3.13 1.39 -8.87
CA MET A 34 -2.71 1.02 -7.52
C MET A 34 -1.21 1.20 -7.26
N ILE A 35 -0.36 0.98 -8.26
CA ILE A 35 1.09 1.18 -8.18
C ILE A 35 1.39 2.67 -7.93
N PHE A 36 0.78 3.57 -8.70
CA PHE A 36 0.94 5.02 -8.50
C PHE A 36 0.50 5.48 -7.11
N ASN A 37 -0.49 4.80 -6.52
CA ASN A 37 -0.99 5.12 -5.18
C ASN A 37 -0.29 4.39 -4.03
N GLN A 38 0.83 3.69 -4.29
CA GLN A 38 1.52 2.84 -3.30
C GLN A 38 0.57 1.96 -2.48
N SER A 39 -0.46 1.40 -3.13
CA SER A 39 -1.51 0.68 -2.43
C SER A 39 -0.99 -0.65 -1.89
N ARG A 40 -1.21 -0.91 -0.59
CA ARG A 40 -0.89 -2.21 0.04
C ARG A 40 -1.73 -3.38 -0.51
N TYR A 41 -2.78 -3.09 -1.27
CA TYR A 41 -3.72 -4.09 -1.79
C TYR A 41 -3.33 -4.65 -3.16
N ILE A 42 -2.20 -4.24 -3.75
CA ILE A 42 -1.68 -4.77 -5.03
C ILE A 42 -1.63 -6.32 -5.05
N PRO A 43 -1.05 -7.02 -4.06
CA PRO A 43 -1.01 -8.48 -4.08
C PRO A 43 -2.41 -9.10 -4.02
N TYR A 44 -3.35 -8.49 -3.30
CA TYR A 44 -4.74 -8.97 -3.24
C TYR A 44 -5.42 -8.87 -4.60
N LEU A 45 -5.25 -7.77 -5.32
CA LEU A 45 -5.77 -7.63 -6.68
C LEU A 45 -5.18 -8.69 -7.62
N LEU A 46 -3.86 -8.92 -7.58
CA LEU A 46 -3.22 -9.96 -8.41
C LEU A 46 -3.75 -11.36 -8.11
N VAL A 47 -3.96 -11.71 -6.84
CA VAL A 47 -4.52 -13.01 -6.45
C VAL A 47 -5.96 -13.15 -6.94
N VAL A 48 -6.82 -12.14 -6.74
CA VAL A 48 -8.22 -12.18 -7.20
C VAL A 48 -8.28 -12.31 -8.73
N MET A 49 -7.49 -11.50 -9.44
CA MET A 49 -7.42 -11.55 -10.91
C MET A 49 -6.89 -12.90 -11.41
N GLY A 50 -5.88 -13.46 -10.73
CA GLY A 50 -5.34 -14.78 -11.03
C GLY A 50 -6.37 -15.89 -10.83
N MET A 51 -7.11 -15.86 -9.72
CA MET A 51 -8.15 -16.84 -9.42
C MET A 51 -9.32 -16.78 -10.41
N ILE A 52 -9.80 -15.58 -10.76
CA ILE A 52 -10.85 -15.40 -11.78
C ILE A 52 -10.38 -15.94 -13.14
N SER A 53 -9.14 -15.63 -13.52
CA SER A 53 -8.55 -16.09 -14.79
C SER A 53 -8.39 -17.61 -14.82
N LEU A 54 -7.93 -18.23 -13.73
CA LEU A 54 -7.76 -19.69 -13.62
C LEU A 54 -9.10 -20.43 -13.68
N MET A 55 -10.10 -19.97 -12.92
CA MET A 55 -11.44 -20.56 -12.96
C MET A 55 -12.04 -20.51 -14.36
N ASN A 56 -11.82 -19.40 -15.08
CA ASN A 56 -12.31 -19.29 -16.45
C ASN A 56 -11.45 -20.08 -17.47
N GLN A 57 -10.15 -20.30 -17.23
CA GLN A 57 -9.32 -21.17 -18.07
C GLN A 57 -9.77 -22.64 -18.01
N VAL A 58 -10.15 -23.15 -16.84
CA VAL A 58 -10.71 -24.51 -16.69
C VAL A 58 -11.96 -24.69 -17.56
N LEU A 59 -12.72 -23.63 -17.75
CA LEU A 59 -13.91 -23.59 -18.60
C LEU A 59 -13.59 -23.43 -20.11
N VAL A 60 -12.42 -22.90 -20.47
CA VAL A 60 -12.01 -22.65 -21.87
C VAL A 60 -11.14 -23.78 -22.44
N MET A 61 -10.28 -24.38 -21.62
CA MET A 61 -9.40 -25.51 -21.95
C MET A 61 -10.12 -26.68 -22.64
N PRO A 62 -11.23 -27.22 -22.11
CA PRO A 62 -11.94 -28.33 -22.76
C PRO A 62 -12.55 -27.92 -24.11
N THR A 63 -13.01 -26.68 -24.23
CA THR A 63 -13.55 -26.12 -25.49
C THR A 63 -12.44 -25.98 -26.53
N LYS A 64 -11.25 -25.52 -26.12
CA LYS A 64 -10.07 -25.41 -26.96
C LYS A 64 -9.57 -26.79 -27.41
N ALA A 65 -9.43 -27.74 -26.49
CA ALA A 65 -8.98 -29.10 -26.81
C ALA A 65 -9.89 -29.79 -27.83
N LYS A 66 -11.22 -29.65 -27.65
CA LYS A 66 -12.20 -30.14 -28.63
C LYS A 66 -12.04 -29.43 -29.98
N LYS A 67 -11.95 -28.11 -30.00
CA LYS A 67 -11.75 -27.32 -31.22
C LYS A 67 -10.48 -27.74 -31.97
N ASP A 68 -9.38 -27.91 -31.25
CA ASP A 68 -8.07 -28.27 -31.81
C ASP A 68 -8.04 -29.72 -32.32
N ALA A 69 -8.77 -30.64 -31.67
CA ALA A 69 -8.95 -32.01 -32.17
C ALA A 69 -9.69 -32.02 -33.51
N PHE A 70 -10.74 -31.22 -33.66
CA PHE A 70 -11.47 -31.11 -34.92
C PHE A 70 -10.68 -30.38 -36.02
N GLU A 71 -9.88 -29.38 -35.68
CA GLU A 71 -8.99 -28.72 -36.65
C GLU A 71 -7.88 -29.66 -37.16
N LYS A 72 -7.54 -30.72 -36.41
CA LYS A 72 -6.64 -31.79 -36.89
C LYS A 72 -7.33 -32.74 -37.86
N GLU A 73 -8.58 -33.10 -37.59
CA GLU A 73 -9.37 -33.98 -38.47
C GLU A 73 -9.82 -33.27 -39.75
N HIS A 74 -10.11 -31.97 -39.65
CA HIS A 74 -10.66 -31.12 -40.71
C HIS A 74 -9.91 -29.78 -40.79
N PRO A 75 -8.68 -29.77 -41.34
CA PRO A 75 -7.87 -28.55 -41.45
C PRO A 75 -8.56 -27.44 -42.25
N GLU A 76 -9.44 -27.79 -43.19
CA GLU A 76 -10.22 -26.86 -44.00
C GLU A 76 -11.26 -26.05 -43.18
N TRP A 77 -11.62 -26.50 -41.96
CA TRP A 77 -12.56 -25.76 -41.09
C TRP A 77 -11.92 -24.59 -40.36
N LYS A 78 -10.58 -24.54 -40.32
CA LYS A 78 -9.84 -23.47 -39.65
C LYS A 78 -10.13 -22.11 -40.29
N GLU A 79 -10.27 -22.09 -41.61
CA GLU A 79 -10.54 -20.89 -42.42
C GLU A 79 -12.03 -20.51 -42.45
N VAL A 80 -12.93 -21.43 -42.08
CA VAL A 80 -14.37 -21.16 -42.10
C VAL A 80 -14.71 -20.12 -41.04
N SER A 81 -15.31 -19.01 -41.48
CA SER A 81 -15.74 -17.93 -40.60
C SER A 81 -16.95 -18.32 -39.77
N VAL A 82 -17.01 -17.81 -38.54
CA VAL A 82 -18.17 -17.92 -37.64
C VAL A 82 -19.25 -16.86 -37.92
N LYS A 83 -19.05 -15.98 -38.92
CA LYS A 83 -20.05 -14.99 -39.36
C LYS A 83 -21.29 -15.72 -39.88
N GLY A 84 -22.44 -15.51 -39.21
CA GLY A 84 -23.73 -16.10 -39.58
C GLY A 84 -24.18 -17.28 -38.70
N VAL A 85 -23.33 -17.80 -37.81
CA VAL A 85 -23.69 -18.93 -36.95
C VAL A 85 -24.56 -18.44 -35.80
N LYS A 86 -25.82 -18.89 -35.78
CA LYS A 86 -26.78 -18.65 -34.72
C LYS A 86 -26.41 -19.56 -33.55
N VAL A 87 -25.72 -18.98 -32.57
CA VAL A 87 -25.64 -19.56 -31.23
C VAL A 87 -26.92 -19.17 -30.53
N ASP A 88 -27.53 -20.09 -29.78
CA ASP A 88 -28.66 -19.76 -28.92
C ASP A 88 -28.24 -18.65 -27.94
N SER A 89 -28.54 -17.41 -28.33
CA SER A 89 -28.06 -16.23 -27.63
C SER A 89 -28.83 -15.99 -26.34
N GLN A 90 -30.01 -16.60 -26.20
CA GLN A 90 -30.91 -16.38 -25.07
C GLN A 90 -30.41 -17.10 -23.81
N GLU A 91 -29.91 -18.33 -23.92
CA GLU A 91 -29.26 -18.98 -22.77
C GLU A 91 -27.86 -18.39 -22.49
N GLN A 92 -27.10 -18.06 -23.52
CA GLN A 92 -25.74 -17.53 -23.35
C GLN A 92 -25.74 -16.12 -22.76
N SER A 93 -26.64 -15.22 -23.21
CA SER A 93 -26.80 -13.88 -22.62
C SER A 93 -27.24 -13.92 -21.16
N LYS A 94 -28.09 -14.88 -20.76
CA LYS A 94 -28.43 -15.09 -19.35
C LYS A 94 -27.21 -15.52 -18.53
N ARG A 95 -26.35 -16.38 -19.08
CA ARG A 95 -25.12 -16.86 -18.42
C ARG A 95 -24.05 -15.76 -18.30
N TYR A 96 -23.85 -14.95 -19.35
CA TYR A 96 -22.89 -13.83 -19.32
C TYR A 96 -23.45 -12.56 -18.68
N GLY A 97 -24.77 -12.39 -18.60
CA GLY A 97 -25.40 -11.22 -17.98
C GLY A 97 -25.04 -11.10 -16.51
N VAL A 98 -25.07 -12.21 -15.77
CA VAL A 98 -24.62 -12.26 -14.36
C VAL A 98 -23.14 -11.90 -14.25
N SER A 99 -22.31 -12.41 -15.16
CA SER A 99 -20.87 -12.14 -15.18
C SER A 99 -20.55 -10.68 -15.52
N LEU A 100 -21.32 -10.08 -16.43
CA LEU A 100 -21.21 -8.66 -16.81
C LEU A 100 -21.65 -7.75 -15.66
N ILE A 101 -22.76 -8.08 -14.97
CA ILE A 101 -23.20 -7.34 -13.78
C ILE A 101 -22.16 -7.45 -12.67
N ALA A 102 -21.61 -8.63 -12.42
CA ALA A 102 -20.53 -8.81 -11.45
C ALA A 102 -19.30 -7.97 -11.79
N LEU A 103 -18.92 -7.89 -13.07
CA LEU A 103 -17.82 -7.05 -13.54
C LEU A 103 -18.09 -5.56 -13.27
N ILE A 104 -19.30 -5.07 -13.55
CA ILE A 104 -19.71 -3.69 -13.26
C ILE A 104 -19.66 -3.40 -11.76
N VAL A 105 -20.10 -4.34 -10.92
CA VAL A 105 -20.05 -4.21 -9.46
C VAL A 105 -18.61 -4.13 -8.97
N VAL A 106 -17.70 -4.96 -9.49
CA VAL A 106 -16.26 -4.91 -9.15
C VAL A 106 -15.64 -3.57 -9.54
N ILE A 107 -15.93 -3.09 -10.75
CA ILE A 107 -15.45 -1.79 -11.22
C ILE A 107 -16.02 -0.66 -10.35
N GLY A 108 -17.33 -0.68 -10.11
CA GLY A 108 -18.02 0.35 -9.32
C GLY A 108 -17.54 0.40 -7.87
N SER A 109 -17.36 -0.76 -7.23
CA SER A 109 -16.81 -0.85 -5.87
C SER A 109 -15.34 -0.44 -5.79
N PHE A 110 -14.53 -0.73 -6.82
CA PHE A 110 -13.20 -0.17 -6.93
C PHE A 110 -13.23 1.36 -6.95
N PHE A 111 -14.03 1.97 -7.83
CA PHE A 111 -14.13 3.44 -7.90
C PHE A 111 -14.67 4.05 -6.59
N ALA A 112 -15.60 3.38 -5.91
CA ALA A 112 -16.11 3.81 -4.61
C ALA A 112 -15.02 3.76 -3.51
N MET A 113 -14.21 2.69 -3.46
CA MET A 113 -13.06 2.60 -2.54
C MET A 113 -11.86 3.46 -2.95
N TYR A 114 -11.75 3.86 -4.22
CA TYR A 114 -10.65 4.68 -4.70
C TYR A 114 -10.89 6.19 -4.50
N ARG A 115 -12.15 6.65 -4.43
CA ARG A 115 -12.48 8.02 -4.01
C ARG A 115 -11.89 8.43 -2.64
N PRO A 116 -11.91 7.60 -1.58
CA PRO A 116 -11.29 7.96 -0.30
C PRO A 116 -9.76 7.94 -0.31
N THR A 117 -9.09 7.25 -1.26
CA THR A 117 -7.61 7.23 -1.31
C THR A 117 -7.00 8.51 -1.89
N LEU A 118 -7.74 9.28 -2.70
CA LEU A 118 -7.32 10.63 -3.09
C LEU A 118 -7.25 11.60 -1.90
N GLN A 119 -8.15 11.46 -0.93
CA GLN A 119 -8.10 12.24 0.31
C GLN A 119 -6.95 11.79 1.21
N ALA A 120 -6.72 10.47 1.31
CA ALA A 120 -5.60 9.92 2.08
C ALA A 120 -4.23 10.30 1.48
N GLN A 121 -4.12 10.44 0.15
CA GLN A 121 -2.91 10.95 -0.51
C GLN A 121 -2.66 12.42 -0.17
N LYS A 122 -3.67 13.29 -0.24
CA LYS A 122 -3.54 14.68 0.21
C LYS A 122 -3.09 14.76 1.67
N GLU A 123 -3.65 13.91 2.53
CA GLU A 123 -3.27 13.87 3.95
C GLU A 123 -1.83 13.35 4.16
N GLN A 124 -1.34 12.43 3.32
CA GLN A 124 0.06 11.98 3.35
C GLN A 124 1.02 13.06 2.83
N GLU A 125 0.68 13.74 1.73
CA GLU A 125 1.45 14.86 1.18
C GLU A 125 1.56 15.99 2.21
N GLU A 126 0.44 16.34 2.85
CA GLU A 126 0.37 17.33 3.93
C GLU A 126 1.19 16.88 5.15
N LYS A 127 1.09 15.61 5.57
CA LYS A 127 1.91 15.08 6.67
C LYS A 127 3.40 15.10 6.37
N VAL A 128 3.81 14.83 5.14
CA VAL A 128 5.22 14.88 4.72
C VAL A 128 5.71 16.33 4.70
N GLU A 129 4.91 17.26 4.18
CA GLU A 129 5.24 18.69 4.17
C GLU A 129 5.34 19.26 5.60
N ILE A 130 4.40 18.93 6.48
CA ILE A 130 4.42 19.34 7.89
C ILE A 130 5.65 18.74 8.59
N ARG A 131 5.97 17.46 8.36
CA ARG A 131 7.16 16.85 8.99
C ARG A 131 8.46 17.49 8.50
N GLN A 132 8.55 17.84 7.22
CA GLN A 132 9.72 18.49 6.65
C GLN A 132 9.91 19.92 7.20
N LYS A 133 8.81 20.67 7.39
CA LYS A 133 8.87 21.99 8.04
C LYS A 133 9.16 21.92 9.54
N LEU A 134 8.70 20.86 10.22
CA LEU A 134 8.85 20.71 11.66
C LEU A 134 10.20 20.10 12.07
N GLN A 135 10.87 19.33 11.20
CA GLN A 135 12.21 18.78 11.46
C GLN A 135 13.26 19.82 11.88
N PRO A 136 13.47 20.93 11.15
CA PRO A 136 14.46 21.93 11.55
C PRO A 136 14.07 22.62 12.86
N ALA A 137 12.77 22.79 13.14
CA ALA A 137 12.30 23.35 14.40
C ALA A 137 12.55 22.38 15.58
N MET A 138 12.33 21.08 15.37
CA MET A 138 12.56 20.04 16.37
C MET A 138 14.05 19.87 16.69
N GLU A 139 14.93 19.90 15.68
CA GLU A 139 16.38 19.90 15.90
C GLU A 139 16.86 21.14 16.64
N ASN A 140 16.26 22.30 16.38
CA ASN A 140 16.61 23.55 17.08
C ASN A 140 16.20 23.48 18.57
N ILE A 141 14.98 23.00 18.85
CA ILE A 141 14.47 22.80 20.22
C ILE A 141 15.35 21.81 20.98
N GLN A 142 15.74 20.69 20.33
CA GLN A 142 16.58 19.68 20.97
C GLN A 142 17.99 20.21 21.28
N LYS A 143 18.59 21.00 20.37
CA LYS A 143 19.88 21.68 20.62
C LYS A 143 19.78 22.73 21.74
N GLN A 144 18.69 23.49 21.79
CA GLN A 144 18.46 24.48 22.84
C GLN A 144 18.26 23.81 24.22
N GLU A 145 17.57 22.66 24.27
CA GLU A 145 17.40 21.89 25.49
C GLU A 145 18.73 21.30 25.98
N GLN A 146 19.54 20.74 25.07
CA GLN A 146 20.88 20.25 25.41
C GLN A 146 21.78 21.38 25.91
N SER A 147 21.82 22.52 25.23
CA SER A 147 22.61 23.69 25.66
C SER A 147 22.17 24.20 27.04
N SER A 148 20.86 24.20 27.32
CA SER A 148 20.33 24.62 28.63
C SER A 148 20.70 23.63 29.73
N ARG A 149 20.64 22.31 29.46
CA ARG A 149 21.05 21.27 30.41
C ARG A 149 22.55 21.34 30.72
N GLU A 150 23.38 21.57 29.70
CA GLU A 150 24.82 21.73 29.86
C GLU A 150 25.17 23.00 30.67
N ALA A 151 24.47 24.12 30.42
CA ALA A 151 24.65 25.35 31.18
C ALA A 151 24.27 25.18 32.66
N VAL A 152 23.17 24.49 32.95
CA VAL A 152 22.74 24.18 34.32
C VAL A 152 23.75 23.27 35.02
N GLN A 153 24.27 22.24 34.33
CA GLN A 153 25.33 21.39 34.89
C GLN A 153 26.61 22.17 35.16
N SER A 154 27.01 23.08 34.26
CA SER A 154 28.19 23.93 34.46
C SER A 154 28.03 24.82 35.70
N GLN A 155 26.89 25.50 35.84
CA GLN A 155 26.63 26.33 37.01
C GLN A 155 26.60 25.53 38.32
N MET A 156 26.00 24.34 38.30
CA MET A 156 25.97 23.47 39.48
C MET A 156 27.38 22.97 39.85
N LYS A 157 28.24 22.71 38.86
CA LYS A 157 29.63 22.31 39.07
C LYS A 157 30.49 23.45 39.60
N ASP A 158 30.22 24.68 39.18
CA ASP A 158 30.91 25.87 39.70
C ASP A 158 30.43 26.23 41.12
N LEU A 159 29.14 26.09 41.43
CA LEU A 159 28.61 26.22 42.78
C LEU A 159 29.24 25.19 43.75
N LEU A 160 29.44 23.95 43.28
CA LEU A 160 30.11 22.90 44.05
C LEU A 160 31.62 23.13 44.19
N ARG A 161 32.23 23.90 43.27
CA ARG A 161 33.67 24.18 43.24
C ARG A 161 34.03 25.43 44.04
N THR A 162 33.12 26.38 44.27
CA THR A 162 33.35 27.50 45.19
C THR A 162 33.38 27.02 46.64
N PRO A 163 34.52 27.05 47.35
CA PRO A 163 34.51 26.88 48.79
C PRO A 163 33.78 28.09 49.38
N SER A 164 32.65 27.84 50.03
CA SER A 164 31.86 28.86 50.72
C SER A 164 32.77 29.69 51.63
N SER A 165 32.94 30.95 51.27
CA SER A 165 33.67 31.98 52.03
C SER A 165 33.09 32.22 53.43
N ALA A 166 32.01 31.52 53.80
CA ALA A 166 31.41 31.54 55.12
C ALA A 166 32.23 30.80 56.20
N GLN A 167 33.20 29.93 55.85
CA GLN A 167 34.03 29.28 56.88
C GLN A 167 35.18 30.13 57.41
N LYS A 168 35.66 31.14 56.67
CA LYS A 168 36.83 31.93 57.09
C LYS A 168 36.53 32.92 58.22
N GLN A 169 35.29 33.39 58.36
CA GLN A 169 34.91 34.30 59.45
C GLN A 169 34.65 33.58 60.79
N ARG A 170 34.26 32.29 60.78
CA ARG A 170 34.09 31.53 62.04
C ARG A 170 35.40 31.04 62.65
N GLN A 171 36.44 30.82 61.85
CA GLN A 171 37.74 30.38 62.36
C GLN A 171 38.55 31.52 63.00
N GLN A 172 38.34 32.77 62.58
CA GLN A 172 39.07 33.90 63.13
C GLN A 172 38.49 34.38 64.48
N VAL A 173 37.18 34.21 64.71
CA VAL A 173 36.54 34.52 66.00
C VAL A 173 36.83 33.46 67.08
N GLY A 174 37.03 32.19 66.68
CA GLY A 174 37.38 31.12 67.63
C GLY A 174 38.81 31.21 68.18
N ASN A 175 39.77 31.63 67.35
CA ASN A 175 41.19 31.65 67.75
C ASN A 175 41.56 32.78 68.73
N ASP A 176 40.80 33.88 68.76
CA ASP A 176 41.05 34.98 69.72
C ASP A 176 40.52 34.67 71.12
N GLN A 177 39.52 33.78 71.26
CA GLN A 177 38.99 33.38 72.58
C GLN A 177 39.90 32.35 73.29
N ASP A 178 40.54 31.46 72.54
CA ASP A 178 41.40 30.42 73.11
C ASP A 178 42.79 30.95 73.58
N CYS A 179 43.23 32.11 73.09
CA CYS A 179 44.50 32.71 73.51
C CYS A 179 44.40 33.50 74.83
N LEU A 180 43.19 33.92 75.24
CA LEU A 180 42.95 34.67 76.48
C LEU A 180 42.74 33.78 77.72
N LEU A 181 42.54 32.47 77.54
CA LEU A 181 42.26 31.52 78.64
C LEU A 181 43.48 30.73 79.13
N LEU A 182 44.66 30.87 78.51
CA LEU A 182 45.86 30.08 78.83
C LEU A 182 46.99 30.87 79.52
N THR A 183 46.70 32.04 80.11
CA THR A 183 47.71 32.84 80.86
C THR A 183 47.37 33.06 82.35
N ASN A 184 46.40 32.36 82.92
CA ASN A 184 46.16 32.39 84.36
C ASN A 184 46.18 30.98 84.95
N HIS A 185 47.37 30.42 85.09
CA HIS A 185 47.65 29.46 86.16
C HIS A 185 49.13 29.41 86.52
#